data_AF-B9I3D6-F1
#
_entry.id   AF-B9I3D6-F1
#
_cell.length_a   1.000
_cell.length_b   1.000
_cell.length_c   1.000
_cell.angle_alpha   90.00
_cell.angle_beta   90.00
_cell.angle_gamma   90.00
#
_symmetry.space_group_name_H-M   'P 1'
#
loop_
_entity.id
_entity.type
_entity.pdbx_description
1 polymer ?
#
loop_
_entity_poly.entity_id
_entity_poly.type
_entity_poly.pdbx_seq_one_letter_code
_entity_poly.pdbx_strand_id
1 'polypeptide(L)'
;MEEEKYVPASSMRYGARIMSPEIVEIGEDIKPISNSIDGVSHDVYVAVGKNDTDVLKWALDHAVLPGARVFLVHVFPPLTYIPTPVGRLSRSQLSQDQMRFYINEENNRRRNHLQKYISLCADAKVTVDTMLLESNSTAKAILELIPVLNIRHLVMGTKRLPRSRLLRKKLAKGEFVKKNAPDYCEVSIIHESKKIMDGQHGIEPVSSCPQRPDVIRNSEKKFFELACFSGKLK
;
A
#
# COMPACT_ATOMS: atom_id res chain seq x y z
N MET A 1 70.31 -5.72 43.20
CA MET A 1 69.72 -5.90 44.55
C MET A 1 68.42 -5.12 44.50
N GLU A 2 67.22 -5.66 44.46
CA GLU A 2 66.65 -6.98 44.70
C GLU A 2 65.31 -7.06 43.94
N GLU A 3 64.86 -8.28 43.74
CA GLU A 3 63.55 -8.68 43.20
C GLU A 3 62.52 -8.79 44.35
N GLU A 4 61.26 -9.09 44.02
CA GLU A 4 60.11 -9.43 44.89
C GLU A 4 59.32 -8.23 45.49
N LYS A 5 57.98 -8.24 45.67
CA LYS A 5 56.99 -9.32 45.73
C LYS A 5 55.57 -8.76 45.56
N TYR A 6 54.68 -9.57 44.98
CA TYR A 6 53.22 -9.49 44.94
C TYR A 6 52.57 -9.67 46.33
N VAL A 7 51.34 -9.14 46.56
CA VAL A 7 50.13 -9.80 47.14
C VAL A 7 48.94 -8.78 47.21
N PRO A 8 47.66 -9.18 47.03
CA PRO A 8 46.54 -8.32 46.64
C PRO A 8 45.45 -8.14 47.75
N ALA A 9 44.30 -7.62 47.30
CA ALA A 9 42.95 -7.64 47.90
C ALA A 9 42.56 -6.44 48.77
N SER A 10 41.64 -5.62 48.24
CA SER A 10 40.64 -4.96 49.07
C SER A 10 39.24 -5.22 48.52
N SER A 11 38.38 -5.51 49.47
CA SER A 11 37.08 -6.13 49.39
C SER A 11 35.96 -5.14 49.07
N MET A 12 35.04 -5.61 48.25
CA MET A 12 33.58 -5.43 48.31
C MET A 12 32.98 -4.59 49.47
N ARG A 13 32.00 -3.74 49.06
CA ARG A 13 30.67 -3.45 49.68
C ARG A 13 30.64 -2.39 50.82
N TYR A 14 29.71 -1.44 50.93
CA TYR A 14 28.51 -1.00 50.19
C TYR A 14 28.29 0.50 50.51
N GLY A 15 27.66 1.25 49.61
CA GLY A 15 27.18 2.61 49.89
C GLY A 15 26.19 3.06 48.84
N ALA A 16 24.97 2.53 48.90
CA ALA A 16 23.88 2.85 47.99
C ALA A 16 23.39 4.30 48.17
N ARG A 17 23.45 5.08 47.09
CA ARG A 17 22.50 6.16 46.81
C ARG A 17 22.17 6.11 45.32
N ILE A 18 21.19 5.27 44.99
CA ILE A 18 20.51 5.36 43.69
C ILE A 18 19.45 6.45 43.87
N MET A 19 19.68 7.62 43.26
CA MET A 19 18.63 8.63 43.11
C MET A 19 17.69 8.14 42.00
N SER A 20 16.44 7.89 42.35
CA SER A 20 15.37 7.65 41.39
C SER A 20 15.16 8.90 40.54
N PRO A 21 15.13 8.81 39.20
CA PRO A 21 14.51 9.84 38.39
C PRO A 21 13.00 9.69 38.51
N GLU A 22 12.36 10.72 39.05
CA GLU A 22 10.93 10.96 39.02
C GLU A 22 10.46 10.94 37.55
N ILE A 23 9.56 10.00 37.21
CA ILE A 23 8.94 9.94 35.89
C ILE A 23 7.92 11.07 35.82
N VAL A 24 8.23 12.11 35.05
CA VAL A 24 7.25 13.11 34.65
C VAL A 24 6.27 12.44 33.70
N GLU A 25 5.00 12.31 34.10
CA GLU A 25 3.91 11.91 33.20
C GLU A 25 3.85 12.89 32.03
N ILE A 26 4.43 12.49 30.90
CA ILE A 26 4.15 13.13 29.62
C ILE A 26 2.79 12.60 29.21
N GLY A 27 1.78 13.47 29.27
CA GLY A 27 0.44 13.19 28.77
C GLY A 27 0.53 12.57 27.38
N GLU A 28 0.18 11.28 27.31
CA GLU A 28 -0.01 10.56 26.08
C GLU A 28 -1.23 11.13 25.36
N ASP A 29 -1.02 12.13 24.51
CA ASP A 29 -1.96 12.43 23.43
C ASP A 29 -1.82 11.34 22.35
N ILE A 30 -2.09 10.09 22.72
CA ILE A 30 -2.53 9.09 21.76
C ILE A 30 -3.90 9.61 21.32
N LYS A 31 -3.95 10.32 20.18
CA LYS A 31 -5.23 10.48 19.49
C LYS A 31 -5.73 9.06 19.24
N PRO A 32 -6.84 8.64 19.87
CA PRO A 32 -7.34 7.30 19.66
C PRO A 32 -7.55 7.14 18.15
N ILE A 33 -7.07 6.01 17.62
CA ILE A 33 -7.62 5.40 16.40
C ILE A 33 -9.11 5.61 16.52
N SER A 34 -9.70 6.34 15.57
CA SER A 34 -11.12 6.68 15.58
C SER A 34 -11.92 5.38 15.58
N ASN A 35 -12.19 4.87 16.76
CA ASN A 35 -13.18 3.86 17.02
C ASN A 35 -14.53 4.57 16.96
N SER A 36 -14.95 4.96 15.74
CA SER A 36 -16.38 5.09 15.46
C SER A 36 -16.93 3.67 15.30
N ILE A 37 -17.03 2.97 16.43
CA ILE A 37 -17.83 1.77 16.60
C ILE A 37 -19.30 2.23 16.56
N ASP A 38 -19.76 2.72 15.39
CA ASP A 38 -21.16 2.71 14.91
C ASP A 38 -21.40 3.44 13.56
N GLY A 39 -20.35 3.88 12.85
CA GLY A 39 -20.52 4.58 11.57
C GLY A 39 -19.77 3.85 10.48
N VAL A 40 -20.45 3.47 9.39
CA VAL A 40 -19.79 3.01 8.16
C VAL A 40 -18.73 4.05 7.79
N SER A 41 -17.45 3.70 7.86
CA SER A 41 -16.40 4.58 7.37
C SER A 41 -16.58 4.69 5.86
N HIS A 42 -16.89 5.90 5.39
CA HIS A 42 -17.06 6.21 3.96
C HIS A 42 -15.71 6.38 3.28
N ASP A 43 -14.70 5.64 3.75
CA ASP A 43 -13.33 5.77 3.30
C ASP A 43 -13.21 5.29 1.86
N VAL A 44 -12.50 6.07 1.05
CA VAL A 44 -12.36 5.84 -0.38
C VAL A 44 -10.93 5.39 -0.67
N TYR A 45 -10.79 4.21 -1.24
CA TYR A 45 -9.52 3.68 -1.68
C TYR A 45 -9.32 4.04 -3.15
N VAL A 46 -8.20 4.68 -3.49
CA VAL A 46 -7.89 5.09 -4.86
C VAL A 46 -6.63 4.40 -5.32
N ALA A 47 -6.75 3.51 -6.30
CA ALA A 47 -5.62 2.81 -6.89
C ALA A 47 -4.88 3.72 -7.89
N VAL A 48 -3.66 4.14 -7.55
CA VAL A 48 -2.87 5.09 -8.33
C VAL A 48 -1.60 4.47 -8.93
N GLY A 49 -1.38 4.74 -10.22
CA GLY A 49 -0.18 4.41 -10.97
C GLY A 49 0.46 5.66 -11.59
N LYS A 50 1.17 5.50 -12.71
CA LYS A 50 1.99 6.58 -13.31
C LYS A 50 1.16 7.77 -13.81
N ASN A 51 -0.05 7.53 -14.32
CA ASN A 51 -0.84 8.54 -15.05
C ASN A 51 -2.30 8.55 -14.59
N ASP A 52 -2.55 8.47 -13.28
CA ASP A 52 -3.90 8.32 -12.72
C ASP A 52 -4.33 9.57 -11.94
N THR A 53 -3.86 10.74 -12.39
CA THR A 53 -4.23 12.05 -11.79
C THR A 53 -5.68 12.40 -12.01
N ASP A 54 -6.22 12.07 -13.18
CA ASP A 54 -7.64 12.21 -13.52
C ASP A 54 -8.52 11.32 -12.63
N VAL A 55 -8.05 10.10 -12.32
CA VAL A 55 -8.75 9.17 -11.42
C VAL A 55 -8.88 9.75 -10.02
N LEU A 56 -7.79 10.29 -9.46
CA LEU A 56 -7.83 10.91 -8.14
C LEU A 56 -8.73 12.15 -8.11
N LYS A 57 -8.62 13.03 -9.12
CA LYS A 57 -9.49 14.21 -9.21
C LYS A 57 -10.96 13.82 -9.25
N TRP A 58 -11.30 12.84 -10.10
CA TRP A 58 -12.67 12.33 -10.16
C TRP A 58 -13.14 11.81 -8.80
N ALA A 59 -12.29 11.07 -8.08
CA ALA A 59 -12.62 10.53 -6.76
C ALA A 59 -12.88 11.66 -5.74
N LEU A 60 -12.01 12.68 -5.70
CA LEU A 60 -12.18 13.84 -4.82
C LEU A 60 -13.47 14.61 -5.13
N ASP A 61 -13.83 14.74 -6.41
CA ASP A 61 -15.01 15.50 -6.85
C ASP A 61 -16.34 14.74 -6.67
N HIS A 62 -16.33 13.40 -6.73
CA HIS A 62 -17.57 12.60 -6.85
C HIS A 62 -17.73 11.46 -5.84
N ALA A 63 -16.64 10.95 -5.27
CA ALA A 63 -16.67 9.76 -4.41
C ALA A 63 -16.39 10.09 -2.94
N VAL A 64 -15.62 11.14 -2.66
CA VAL A 64 -15.25 11.52 -1.31
C VAL A 64 -16.35 12.35 -0.67
N LEU A 65 -16.92 11.85 0.42
CA LEU A 65 -17.89 12.58 1.23
C LEU A 65 -17.18 13.46 2.26
N PRO A 66 -17.83 14.53 2.76
CA PRO A 66 -17.29 15.33 3.85
C PRO A 66 -16.94 14.46 5.06
N GLY A 67 -15.71 14.59 5.57
CA GLY A 67 -15.20 13.82 6.71
C GLY A 67 -14.67 12.42 6.37
N ALA A 68 -14.78 11.97 5.11
CA ALA A 68 -14.18 10.72 4.67
C ALA A 68 -12.66 10.84 4.50
N ARG A 69 -11.95 9.72 4.67
CA ARG A 69 -10.52 9.62 4.38
C ARG A 69 -10.28 9.00 3.02
N VAL A 70 -9.19 9.40 2.36
CA VAL A 70 -8.71 8.81 1.11
C VAL A 70 -7.48 7.96 1.39
N PHE A 71 -7.49 6.72 0.90
CA PHE A 71 -6.33 5.84 0.91
C PHE A 71 -5.76 5.71 -0.50
N LEU A 72 -4.57 6.26 -0.73
CA LEU A 72 -3.83 6.13 -1.98
C LEU A 72 -3.15 4.76 -2.03
N VAL A 73 -3.67 3.85 -2.85
CA VAL A 73 -3.15 2.49 -3.01
C VAL A 73 -2.21 2.44 -4.22
N HIS A 74 -0.92 2.21 -3.98
CA HIS A 74 0.09 2.11 -5.03
C HIS A 74 0.75 0.73 -5.04
N VAL A 75 0.57 0.01 -6.14
CA VAL A 75 1.22 -1.29 -6.36
C VAL A 75 2.50 -1.10 -7.16
N PHE A 76 3.63 -1.53 -6.62
CA PHE A 76 4.95 -1.48 -7.26
C PHE A 76 5.55 -2.89 -7.36
N PRO A 77 6.33 -3.19 -8.42
CA PRO A 77 6.93 -4.50 -8.57
C PRO A 77 8.10 -4.70 -7.58
N PRO A 78 8.35 -5.95 -7.15
CA PRO A 78 9.55 -6.27 -6.38
C PRO A 78 10.83 -5.99 -7.16
N LEU A 79 11.82 -5.42 -6.47
CA LEU A 79 13.13 -5.09 -7.04
C LEU A 79 13.99 -6.35 -7.19
N THR A 80 13.76 -7.16 -8.21
CA THR A 80 14.47 -8.44 -8.42
C THR A 80 15.75 -8.32 -9.25
N TYR A 81 15.94 -7.19 -9.94
CA TYR A 81 17.08 -6.88 -10.78
C TYR A 81 17.22 -5.37 -10.94
N ILE A 82 18.43 -4.90 -11.29
CA ILE A 82 18.69 -3.52 -11.71
C ILE A 82 18.74 -3.49 -13.25
N PRO A 83 17.90 -2.68 -13.92
CA PRO A 83 18.09 -2.41 -15.34
C PRO A 83 19.33 -1.52 -15.55
N THR A 84 20.23 -1.95 -16.42
CA THR A 84 21.42 -1.19 -16.84
C THR A 84 21.40 -0.98 -18.35
N PRO A 85 22.17 -0.03 -18.90
CA PRO A 85 22.25 0.18 -20.35
C PRO A 85 22.65 -1.07 -21.14
N VAL A 86 23.39 -1.99 -20.51
CA VAL A 86 23.92 -3.23 -21.12
C VAL A 86 23.12 -4.48 -20.74
N GLY A 87 21.99 -4.35 -20.02
CA GLY A 87 21.14 -5.48 -19.68
C GLY A 87 20.51 -5.39 -18.29
N ARG A 88 20.48 -6.51 -17.58
CA ARG A 88 19.85 -6.63 -16.26
C ARG A 88 20.83 -7.26 -15.30
N LEU A 89 21.15 -6.57 -14.23
CA LEU A 89 21.99 -7.10 -13.16
C LEU A 89 21.09 -7.73 -12.09
N SER A 90 21.28 -9.01 -11.84
CA SER A 90 20.59 -9.70 -10.75
C SER A 90 21.11 -9.24 -9.40
N ARG A 91 20.28 -9.36 -8.35
CA ARG A 91 20.67 -8.96 -6.98
C ARG A 91 21.95 -9.67 -6.49
N SER A 92 22.20 -10.90 -6.92
CA SER A 92 23.38 -11.68 -6.54
C SER A 92 24.69 -11.18 -7.16
N GLN A 93 24.62 -10.33 -8.20
CA GLN A 93 25.79 -9.80 -8.90
C GLN A 93 26.24 -8.43 -8.35
N LEU A 94 25.54 -7.90 -7.34
CA LEU A 94 25.73 -6.54 -6.84
C LEU A 94 26.36 -6.54 -5.44
N SER A 95 27.14 -5.50 -5.15
CA SER A 95 27.55 -5.25 -3.77
C SER A 95 26.35 -4.80 -2.93
N GLN A 96 26.44 -4.95 -1.61
CA GLN A 96 25.38 -4.48 -0.71
C GLN A 96 25.14 -2.98 -0.85
N ASP A 97 26.19 -2.18 -1.03
CA ASP A 97 26.07 -0.73 -1.14
C ASP A 97 25.39 -0.30 -2.44
N GLN A 98 25.75 -0.93 -3.57
CA GLN A 98 25.07 -0.71 -4.86
C GLN A 98 23.59 -1.07 -4.76
N MET A 99 23.27 -2.17 -4.07
CA MET A 99 21.89 -2.57 -3.88
C MET A 99 21.12 -1.59 -3.00
N ARG A 100 21.69 -1.15 -1.88
CA ARG A 100 21.08 -0.16 -0.99
C ARG A 100 20.84 1.17 -1.70
N PHE A 101 21.83 1.63 -2.48
CA PHE A 101 21.70 2.84 -3.28
C PHE A 101 20.51 2.74 -4.24
N TYR A 102 20.41 1.66 -5.01
CA TYR A 102 19.33 1.47 -5.97
C TYR A 102 17.95 1.34 -5.31
N ILE A 103 17.85 0.60 -4.20
CA ILE A 103 16.59 0.48 -3.45
C ILE A 103 16.15 1.87 -2.95
N ASN A 104 17.08 2.66 -2.43
CA ASN A 104 16.78 4.01 -1.96
C ASN A 104 16.35 4.93 -3.12
N GLU A 105 17.01 4.84 -4.28
CA GLU A 105 16.66 5.59 -5.47
C GLU A 105 15.24 5.26 -5.95
N GLU A 106 14.88 3.98 -6.06
CA GLU A 106 13.53 3.56 -6.45
C GLU A 106 12.47 3.96 -5.40
N ASN A 107 12.82 3.88 -4.11
CA ASN A 107 11.95 4.37 -3.04
C ASN A 107 11.74 5.89 -3.10
N ASN A 108 12.79 6.66 -3.38
CA ASN A 108 12.71 8.12 -3.58
C ASN A 108 11.84 8.45 -4.79
N ARG A 109 12.04 7.75 -5.91
CA ARG A 109 11.22 7.90 -7.12
C ARG A 109 9.74 7.63 -6.84
N ARG A 110 9.44 6.55 -6.11
CA ARG A 110 8.07 6.22 -5.69
C ARG A 110 7.47 7.28 -4.78
N ARG A 111 8.23 7.76 -3.80
CA ARG A 111 7.80 8.84 -2.89
C ARG A 111 7.49 10.11 -3.68
N ASN A 112 8.39 10.56 -4.55
CA ASN A 112 8.18 11.76 -5.37
C ASN A 112 6.93 11.64 -6.28
N HIS A 113 6.73 10.45 -6.85
CA HIS A 113 5.54 10.17 -7.65
C HIS A 113 4.25 10.26 -6.83
N LEU A 114 4.26 9.75 -5.60
CA LEU A 114 3.10 9.78 -4.70
C LEU A 114 2.83 11.16 -4.09
N GLN A 115 3.89 11.95 -3.85
CA GLN A 115 3.75 13.31 -3.31
C GLN A 115 2.80 14.17 -4.15
N LYS A 116 2.83 14.03 -5.49
CA LYS A 116 1.89 14.72 -6.37
C LYS A 116 0.42 14.46 -6.00
N TYR A 117 0.08 13.21 -5.66
CA TYR A 117 -1.28 12.83 -5.30
C TYR A 117 -1.65 13.27 -3.89
N ILE A 118 -0.70 13.21 -2.96
CA ILE A 118 -0.86 13.70 -1.59
C ILE A 118 -1.16 15.20 -1.60
N SER A 119 -0.41 15.98 -2.39
CA SER A 119 -0.65 17.42 -2.56
C SER A 119 -2.05 17.71 -3.08
N LEU A 120 -2.55 16.95 -4.08
CA LEU A 120 -3.90 17.12 -4.59
C LEU A 120 -4.98 16.86 -3.52
N CYS A 121 -4.77 15.88 -2.64
CA CYS A 121 -5.70 15.63 -1.54
C CYS A 121 -5.63 16.74 -0.48
N ALA A 122 -4.42 17.23 -0.18
CA ALA A 122 -4.20 18.33 0.75
C ALA A 122 -4.86 19.63 0.26
N ASP A 123 -4.72 19.96 -1.03
CA ASP A 123 -5.38 21.10 -1.67
C ASP A 123 -6.91 21.00 -1.58
N ALA A 124 -7.45 19.79 -1.69
CA ALA A 124 -8.87 19.48 -1.51
C ALA A 124 -9.29 19.41 -0.02
N LYS A 125 -8.38 19.62 0.94
CA LYS A 125 -8.60 19.52 2.39
C LYS A 125 -9.13 18.14 2.84
N VAL A 126 -8.72 17.09 2.14
CA VAL A 126 -9.10 15.70 2.43
C VAL A 126 -7.96 15.01 3.19
N THR A 127 -8.30 14.29 4.25
CA THR A 127 -7.32 13.47 4.98
C THR A 127 -6.89 12.30 4.09
N VAL A 128 -5.57 12.15 3.91
CA VAL A 128 -4.99 11.15 3.00
C VAL A 128 -3.97 10.26 3.71
N ASP A 129 -4.09 8.96 3.46
CA ASP A 129 -3.10 7.96 3.83
C ASP A 129 -2.58 7.23 2.59
N THR A 130 -1.37 6.69 2.67
CA THR A 130 -0.73 5.99 1.54
C THR A 130 -0.52 4.53 1.88
N MET A 131 -0.86 3.65 0.95
CA MET A 131 -0.68 2.21 1.05
C MET A 131 0.20 1.72 -0.10
N LEU A 132 1.36 1.17 0.25
CA LEU A 132 2.34 0.66 -0.69
C LEU A 132 2.25 -0.87 -0.74
N LEU A 133 2.06 -1.43 -1.94
CA LEU A 133 1.92 -2.87 -2.14
C LEU A 133 3.00 -3.38 -3.09
N GLU A 134 3.86 -4.28 -2.61
CA GLU A 134 4.86 -4.91 -3.45
C GLU A 134 4.26 -6.13 -4.18
N SER A 135 4.03 -6.02 -5.50
CA SER A 135 3.52 -7.12 -6.31
C SER A 135 3.76 -6.94 -7.81
N ASN A 136 3.96 -8.05 -8.51
CA ASN A 136 4.05 -8.09 -9.97
C ASN A 136 2.68 -7.88 -10.66
N SER A 137 1.57 -8.04 -9.93
CA SER A 137 0.21 -7.90 -10.48
C SER A 137 -0.62 -6.95 -9.62
N THR A 138 -0.84 -5.75 -10.15
CA THR A 138 -1.71 -4.73 -9.53
C THR A 138 -3.09 -5.27 -9.19
N ALA A 139 -3.73 -5.96 -10.14
CA ALA A 139 -5.09 -6.43 -9.98
C ALA A 139 -5.19 -7.52 -8.89
N LYS A 140 -4.23 -8.45 -8.87
CA LYS A 140 -4.19 -9.52 -7.87
C LYS A 140 -3.92 -8.95 -6.47
N ALA A 141 -2.93 -8.05 -6.34
CA ALA A 141 -2.59 -7.44 -5.06
C ALA A 141 -3.77 -6.67 -4.45
N ILE A 142 -4.53 -5.96 -5.29
CA ILE A 142 -5.72 -5.23 -4.83
C ILE A 142 -6.84 -6.18 -4.42
N LEU A 143 -7.09 -7.25 -5.18
CA LEU A 143 -8.09 -8.25 -4.81
C LEU A 143 -7.75 -8.96 -3.48
N GLU A 144 -6.47 -9.21 -3.22
CA GLU A 144 -6.00 -9.75 -1.93
C GLU A 144 -6.14 -8.73 -0.79
N LEU A 145 -6.04 -7.43 -1.09
CA LEU A 145 -6.17 -6.35 -0.11
C LEU A 145 -7.62 -6.11 0.35
N ILE A 146 -8.59 -6.18 -0.58
CA ILE A 146 -10.00 -5.87 -0.32
C ILE A 146 -10.55 -6.60 0.92
N PRO A 147 -10.42 -7.94 1.07
CA PRO A 147 -10.92 -8.64 2.24
C PRO A 147 -10.09 -8.38 3.50
N VAL A 148 -8.80 -8.09 3.37
CA VAL A 148 -7.91 -7.81 4.52
C VAL A 148 -8.30 -6.52 5.22
N LEU A 149 -8.69 -5.49 4.47
CA LEU A 149 -9.05 -4.17 5.01
C LEU A 149 -10.55 -3.88 4.97
N ASN A 150 -11.36 -4.87 4.57
CA ASN A 150 -12.80 -4.70 4.37
C ASN A 150 -13.14 -3.47 3.51
N ILE A 151 -12.44 -3.33 2.37
CA ILE A 151 -12.60 -2.18 1.47
C ILE A 151 -14.01 -2.18 0.89
N ARG A 152 -14.77 -1.10 1.12
CA ARG A 152 -16.13 -0.93 0.57
C ARG A 152 -16.19 -0.10 -0.71
N HIS A 153 -15.32 0.90 -0.83
CA HIS A 153 -15.29 1.79 -2.00
C HIS A 153 -13.89 1.86 -2.59
N LEU A 154 -13.74 1.36 -3.82
CA LEU A 154 -12.49 1.34 -4.56
C LEU A 154 -12.65 2.09 -5.90
N VAL A 155 -11.80 3.08 -6.12
CA VAL A 155 -11.71 3.79 -7.40
C VAL A 155 -10.44 3.36 -8.13
N MET A 156 -10.57 2.97 -9.41
CA MET A 156 -9.45 2.54 -10.24
C MET A 156 -9.54 3.11 -11.66
N GLY A 157 -8.40 3.52 -12.19
CA GLY A 157 -8.28 3.90 -13.60
C GLY A 157 -8.33 2.69 -14.54
N THR A 158 -8.86 2.89 -15.75
CA THR A 158 -8.66 1.97 -16.87
C THR A 158 -8.00 2.68 -18.03
N LYS A 159 -7.09 1.96 -18.71
CA LYS A 159 -6.39 2.45 -19.91
C LYS A 159 -7.05 1.99 -21.19
N ARG A 160 -8.27 1.43 -21.10
CA ARG A 160 -8.98 0.88 -22.25
C ARG A 160 -10.15 1.75 -22.64
N LEU A 161 -10.24 1.98 -23.94
CA LEU A 161 -11.40 2.52 -24.59
C LEU A 161 -12.58 1.53 -24.47
N PRO A 162 -13.75 1.95 -23.98
CA PRO A 162 -14.94 1.10 -23.83
C PRO A 162 -15.43 0.42 -25.13
N ARG A 163 -15.00 0.92 -26.31
CA ARG A 163 -15.54 0.50 -27.62
C ARG A 163 -14.60 -0.36 -28.47
N SER A 164 -13.40 -0.71 -28.00
CA SER A 164 -12.50 -1.54 -28.80
C SER A 164 -12.90 -3.01 -28.76
N ARG A 165 -13.83 -3.39 -29.64
CA ARG A 165 -14.28 -4.78 -29.85
C ARG A 165 -13.12 -5.75 -30.16
N LEU A 166 -11.98 -5.23 -30.63
CA LEU A 166 -10.78 -5.97 -31.02
C LEU A 166 -9.91 -6.43 -29.84
N LEU A 167 -10.02 -5.82 -28.65
CA LEU A 167 -9.13 -6.09 -27.49
C LEU A 167 -9.77 -6.95 -26.39
N ARG A 168 -10.91 -7.60 -26.66
CA ARG A 168 -11.69 -8.37 -25.67
C ARG A 168 -10.98 -9.59 -25.06
N LYS A 169 -9.83 -10.05 -25.57
CA LYS A 169 -9.21 -11.31 -25.12
C LYS A 169 -8.56 -11.26 -23.73
N LYS A 170 -8.21 -10.08 -23.23
CA LYS A 170 -7.71 -9.89 -21.85
C LYS A 170 -8.62 -8.87 -21.20
N LEU A 171 -8.90 -8.87 -19.91
CA LEU A 171 -9.62 -7.77 -19.21
C LEU A 171 -8.63 -6.65 -18.86
N ALA A 172 -9.09 -5.39 -18.79
CA ALA A 172 -8.28 -4.31 -18.24
C ALA A 172 -8.06 -4.60 -16.76
N LYS A 173 -6.99 -4.06 -16.15
CA LYS A 173 -6.74 -4.27 -14.71
C LYS A 173 -7.96 -3.89 -13.87
N GLY A 174 -8.56 -2.72 -14.15
CA GLY A 174 -9.77 -2.25 -13.47
C GLY A 174 -10.98 -3.16 -13.69
N GLU A 175 -11.29 -3.53 -14.93
CA GLU A 175 -12.40 -4.44 -15.25
C GLU A 175 -12.23 -5.81 -14.58
N PHE A 176 -11.00 -6.32 -14.54
CA PHE A 176 -10.69 -7.58 -13.86
C PHE A 176 -10.94 -7.47 -12.36
N VAL A 177 -10.52 -6.38 -11.71
CA VAL A 177 -10.78 -6.15 -10.28
C VAL A 177 -12.28 -6.01 -10.03
N LYS A 178 -13.00 -5.19 -10.80
CA LYS A 178 -14.45 -5.02 -10.67
C LYS A 178 -15.22 -6.34 -10.79
N LYS A 179 -14.81 -7.23 -11.71
CA LYS A 179 -15.46 -8.53 -11.91
C LYS A 179 -15.20 -9.54 -10.78
N ASN A 180 -14.04 -9.45 -10.12
CA ASN A 180 -13.62 -10.44 -9.11
C ASN A 180 -13.66 -9.88 -7.67
N ALA A 181 -14.05 -8.63 -7.49
CA ALA A 181 -14.21 -8.03 -6.17
C ALA A 181 -15.40 -8.69 -5.45
N PRO A 182 -15.33 -8.84 -4.12
CA PRO A 182 -16.47 -9.26 -3.32
C PRO A 182 -17.69 -8.35 -3.50
N ASP A 183 -18.89 -8.90 -3.34
CA ASP A 183 -20.15 -8.18 -3.60
C ASP A 183 -20.34 -6.92 -2.73
N TYR A 184 -19.69 -6.87 -1.56
CA TYR A 184 -19.73 -5.71 -0.66
C TYR A 184 -18.81 -4.55 -1.09
N CYS A 185 -17.92 -4.77 -2.07
CA CYS A 185 -16.93 -3.81 -2.52
C CYS A 185 -17.36 -3.15 -3.83
N GLU A 186 -17.79 -1.90 -3.77
CA GLU A 186 -18.10 -1.13 -4.97
C GLU A 186 -16.81 -0.66 -5.65
N VAL A 187 -16.57 -1.18 -6.86
CA VAL A 187 -15.42 -0.79 -7.69
C VAL A 187 -15.85 0.17 -8.81
N SER A 188 -15.45 1.44 -8.70
CA SER A 188 -15.66 2.48 -9.69
C SER A 188 -14.49 2.56 -10.67
N ILE A 189 -14.77 2.38 -11.97
CA ILE A 189 -13.76 2.44 -13.03
C ILE A 189 -13.82 3.77 -13.77
N ILE A 190 -12.70 4.49 -13.78
CA ILE A 190 -12.58 5.84 -14.36
C ILE A 190 -11.70 5.80 -15.62
N HIS A 191 -12.14 6.49 -16.67
CA HIS A 191 -11.40 6.70 -17.91
C HIS A 191 -11.54 8.16 -18.33
N GLU A 192 -10.42 8.88 -18.48
CA GLU A 192 -10.42 10.28 -18.94
C GLU A 192 -11.42 11.16 -18.17
N SER A 193 -11.38 11.06 -16.83
CA SER A 193 -12.27 11.79 -15.92
C SER A 193 -13.77 11.43 -15.97
N LYS A 194 -14.16 10.30 -16.56
CA LYS A 194 -15.56 9.81 -16.57
C LYS A 194 -15.70 8.41 -15.97
N LYS A 195 -16.74 8.20 -15.15
CA LYS A 195 -17.13 6.87 -14.65
C LYS A 195 -17.73 6.04 -15.79
N ILE A 196 -17.22 4.82 -15.98
CA ILE A 196 -17.80 3.87 -16.93
C ILE A 196 -19.03 3.23 -16.28
N MET A 197 -20.22 3.49 -16.83
CA MET A 197 -21.46 2.80 -16.46
C MET A 197 -21.57 1.46 -17.19
N ASP A 198 -21.94 0.39 -16.49
CA ASP A 198 -22.18 -0.91 -17.12
C ASP A 198 -23.48 -0.85 -17.95
N GLY A 199 -23.38 -0.99 -19.26
CA GLY A 199 -24.54 -1.28 -20.11
C GLY A 199 -24.97 -2.74 -19.92
N GLN A 200 -26.23 -2.96 -19.54
CA GLN A 200 -26.78 -4.30 -19.33
C GLN A 200 -27.20 -5.02 -20.64
N HIS A 201 -27.34 -6.35 -20.49
CA HIS A 201 -28.12 -7.34 -21.27
C HIS A 201 -27.46 -8.06 -22.46
N GLY A 202 -27.20 -9.35 -22.22
CA GLY A 202 -27.15 -10.44 -23.19
C GLY A 202 -27.32 -11.76 -22.44
N ILE A 203 -28.56 -12.26 -22.39
CA ILE A 203 -28.98 -13.55 -21.82
C ILE A 203 -28.40 -14.71 -22.66
N GLU A 204 -28.24 -15.88 -22.00
CA GLU A 204 -28.24 -17.28 -22.52
C GLU A 204 -26.97 -18.10 -22.14
N PRO A 205 -27.06 -19.43 -21.96
CA PRO A 205 -27.82 -20.13 -20.93
C PRO A 205 -26.92 -21.08 -20.09
N VAL A 206 -27.53 -21.67 -19.07
CA VAL A 206 -26.95 -22.65 -18.14
C VAL A 206 -26.38 -23.88 -18.87
N SER A 207 -25.18 -24.32 -18.49
CA SER A 207 -24.68 -25.67 -18.75
C SER A 207 -23.76 -26.13 -17.62
N SER A 208 -24.01 -27.34 -17.15
CA SER A 208 -23.63 -27.96 -15.88
C SER A 208 -22.40 -28.89 -15.97
N CYS A 209 -21.42 -28.70 -15.06
CA CYS A 209 -20.48 -29.65 -14.35
C CYS A 209 -19.74 -30.80 -15.13
N PRO A 210 -18.69 -31.51 -14.58
CA PRO A 210 -18.12 -31.56 -13.21
C PRO A 210 -16.55 -31.57 -13.02
N GLN A 211 -16.13 -31.20 -11.78
CA GLN A 211 -15.00 -31.60 -10.87
C GLN A 211 -13.53 -31.95 -11.27
N ARG A 212 -12.59 -31.26 -10.55
CA ARG A 212 -11.34 -31.67 -9.80
C ARG A 212 -10.04 -32.07 -10.54
N PRO A 213 -8.81 -32.01 -9.90
CA PRO A 213 -8.51 -32.05 -8.46
C PRO A 213 -7.59 -30.95 -7.86
N ASP A 214 -7.51 -30.99 -6.52
CA ASP A 214 -6.76 -30.15 -5.59
C ASP A 214 -5.24 -30.08 -5.84
N VAL A 215 -4.66 -28.89 -5.65
CA VAL A 215 -3.27 -28.73 -5.22
C VAL A 215 -3.23 -27.71 -4.10
N ILE A 216 -3.03 -28.21 -2.89
CA ILE A 216 -2.66 -27.43 -1.70
C ILE A 216 -1.36 -26.71 -2.02
N ARG A 217 -1.38 -25.38 -2.07
CA ARG A 217 -0.15 -24.58 -2.09
C ARG A 217 -0.19 -23.54 -0.98
N ASN A 218 0.58 -23.86 0.04
CA ASN A 218 0.91 -23.06 1.21
C ASN A 218 1.09 -21.57 0.84
N SER A 219 0.21 -20.69 1.36
CA SER A 219 0.39 -19.25 1.24
C SER A 219 1.11 -18.75 2.48
N GLU A 220 2.41 -18.48 2.34
CA GLU A 220 3.14 -17.68 3.32
C GLU A 220 2.48 -16.30 3.39
N LYS A 221 1.98 -15.97 4.58
CA LYS A 221 1.36 -14.67 4.88
C LYS A 221 2.43 -13.60 4.69
N LYS A 222 2.32 -12.81 3.61
CA LYS A 222 3.17 -11.64 3.42
C LYS A 222 2.65 -10.50 4.28
N PHE A 223 3.49 -10.08 5.22
CA PHE A 223 3.30 -8.90 6.03
C PHE A 223 3.23 -7.68 5.09
N PHE A 224 2.14 -6.94 5.11
CA PHE A 224 2.03 -5.67 4.40
C PHE A 224 2.84 -4.64 5.19
N GLU A 225 3.89 -4.08 4.60
CA GLU A 225 4.63 -2.98 5.20
C GLU A 225 3.80 -1.69 5.03
N LEU A 226 2.95 -1.43 6.02
CA LEU A 226 2.24 -0.15 6.19
C LEU A 226 3.26 0.91 6.61
N ALA A 227 3.94 1.52 5.64
CA ALA A 227 4.77 2.68 5.90
C ALA A 227 3.89 3.95 5.97
N CYS A 228 3.41 4.28 7.17
CA CYS A 228 2.78 5.57 7.45
C CYS A 228 3.86 6.66 7.51
N PHE A 229 3.88 7.57 6.53
CA PHE A 229 4.72 8.76 6.58
C PHE A 229 3.93 9.90 7.21
N SER A 230 4.05 10.07 8.53
CA SER A 230 3.59 11.29 9.20
C SER A 230 4.57 12.43 8.93
N GLY A 231 4.41 13.09 7.78
CA GLY A 231 5.09 14.36 7.52
C GLY A 231 4.35 15.48 8.26
N LYS A 232 4.93 16.01 9.34
CA LYS A 232 4.49 17.30 9.89
C LYS A 232 4.86 18.40 8.90
N LEU A 233 3.86 19.01 8.29
CA LEU A 233 4.02 20.28 7.58
C LEU A 233 4.32 21.37 8.62
N LYS A 234 5.38 22.14 8.39
CA LYS A 234 5.80 23.27 9.22
C LYS A 234 5.40 24.56 8.52
#